data_AF-A0A3D1L107-F1
#
_entry.id   AF-A0A3D1L107-F1
#
_cell.length_a   1.000
_cell.length_b   1.000
_cell.length_c   1.000
_cell.angle_alpha   90.00
_cell.angle_beta   90.00
_cell.angle_gamma   90.00
#
_symmetry.space_group_name_H-M   'P 1'
#
loop_
_entity.id
_entity.type
_entity.pdbx_description
1 polymer ?
#
loop_
_entity_poly.entity_id
_entity_poly.type
_entity_poly.pdbx_seq_one_letter_code
_entity_poly.pdbx_strand_id
1 'polypeptide(L)'
;MNTEMKELEKIAPELSKIKKENPFRVPENYFDDFSARLQVKLDAEQNAVPVKKNNIIRYLKPAIGLAAGFALVFSLAYWPLKTLTPNQTAESDVQEISVSDMLFASAVEGIDVNSFYELLEKPAENEQLSDEDLANYVNTNVSEYEIYSQAATQ
;
A
#
# COMPACT_ATOMS: atom_id res chain seq x y z
N MET A 1 80.11 20.94 -19.95
CA MET A 1 78.66 20.69 -20.13
C MET A 1 78.51 19.47 -21.03
N ASN A 2 77.74 18.44 -20.66
CA ASN A 2 77.31 17.26 -21.49
C ASN A 2 77.80 15.86 -21.07
N THR A 3 78.41 15.66 -19.90
CA THR A 3 78.64 14.28 -19.41
C THR A 3 77.34 13.66 -18.88
N GLU A 4 76.56 14.42 -18.12
CA GLU A 4 75.32 13.93 -17.49
C GLU A 4 74.20 13.57 -18.51
N MET A 5 74.09 14.30 -19.62
CA MET A 5 73.08 14.00 -20.64
C MET A 5 73.40 12.71 -21.41
N LYS A 6 74.68 12.39 -21.59
CA LYS A 6 75.14 11.16 -22.24
C LYS A 6 74.92 9.93 -21.35
N GLU A 7 75.14 10.07 -20.05
CA GLU A 7 74.84 9.01 -19.08
C GLU A 7 73.33 8.73 -18.99
N LEU A 8 72.49 9.79 -18.98
CA LEU A 8 71.03 9.66 -18.98
C LEU A 8 70.49 8.99 -20.25
N GLU A 9 71.06 9.30 -21.42
CA GLU A 9 70.68 8.67 -22.69
C GLU A 9 70.96 7.16 -22.71
N LYS A 10 72.04 6.72 -22.04
CA LYS A 10 72.41 5.31 -21.93
C LYS A 10 71.55 4.53 -20.94
N ILE A 11 71.18 5.15 -19.82
CA ILE A 11 70.47 4.48 -18.71
C ILE A 11 68.94 4.55 -18.89
N ALA A 12 68.43 5.64 -19.46
CA ALA A 12 66.99 5.87 -19.64
C ALA A 12 66.71 6.69 -20.92
N PRO A 13 66.75 6.05 -22.11
CA PRO A 13 66.62 6.72 -23.40
C PRO A 13 65.26 7.39 -23.63
N GLU A 14 64.20 6.95 -22.92
CA GLU A 14 62.89 7.60 -22.97
C GLU A 14 62.83 8.87 -22.12
N LEU A 15 63.53 8.91 -20.97
CA LEU A 15 63.58 10.08 -20.11
C LEU A 15 64.51 11.17 -20.68
N SER A 16 65.56 10.81 -21.41
CA SER A 16 66.46 11.76 -22.06
C SER A 16 65.78 12.56 -23.18
N LYS A 17 64.71 12.01 -23.78
CA LYS A 17 63.87 12.67 -24.79
C LYS A 17 62.90 13.70 -24.18
N ILE A 18 62.63 13.63 -22.88
CA ILE A 18 61.74 14.58 -22.20
C ILE A 18 62.47 15.90 -22.01
N LYS A 19 61.86 16.99 -22.47
CA LYS A 19 62.41 18.34 -22.28
C LYS A 19 62.53 18.62 -20.77
N LYS A 20 63.71 19.10 -20.34
CA LYS A 20 63.95 19.59 -18.97
C LYS A 20 63.28 20.95 -18.74
N GLU A 21 62.02 21.09 -19.12
CA GLU A 21 61.18 22.24 -18.81
C GLU A 21 60.25 21.88 -17.65
N ASN A 22 60.00 22.81 -16.73
CA ASN A 22 59.06 22.56 -15.64
C ASN A 22 57.63 22.66 -16.18
N PRO A 23 56.86 21.55 -16.24
CA PRO A 23 55.48 21.58 -16.74
C PRO A 23 54.52 22.23 -15.73
N PHE A 24 54.93 22.37 -14.47
CA PHE A 24 54.12 22.96 -13.41
C PHE A 24 54.46 24.44 -13.27
N ARG A 25 53.86 25.26 -14.14
CA ARG A 25 53.90 26.71 -14.04
C ARG A 25 52.49 27.26 -13.90
N VAL A 26 52.31 28.17 -12.94
CA VAL A 26 51.06 28.92 -12.82
C VAL A 26 51.02 30.03 -13.88
N PRO A 27 49.83 30.44 -14.35
CA PRO A 27 49.69 31.61 -15.20
C PRO A 27 50.24 32.87 -14.51
N GLU A 28 50.69 33.83 -15.33
CA GLU A 28 51.07 35.16 -14.83
C GLU A 28 49.89 35.80 -14.09
N ASN A 29 50.16 36.50 -12.98
CA ASN A 29 49.16 37.10 -12.08
C ASN A 29 48.16 36.12 -11.45
N TYR A 30 48.44 34.81 -11.43
CA TYR A 30 47.54 33.82 -10.80
C TYR A 30 47.24 34.17 -9.34
N PHE A 31 48.25 34.53 -8.55
CA PHE A 31 48.06 34.83 -7.14
C PHE A 31 47.54 36.26 -6.90
N ASP A 32 47.95 37.22 -7.73
CA ASP A 32 47.57 38.62 -7.59
C ASP A 32 46.05 38.82 -7.78
N ASP A 33 45.46 38.18 -8.80
CA ASP A 33 44.03 38.29 -9.09
C ASP A 33 43.17 37.26 -8.32
N PHE A 34 43.78 36.40 -7.50
CA PHE A 34 43.06 35.31 -6.82
C PHE A 34 41.94 35.84 -5.91
N SER A 35 42.25 36.84 -5.08
CA SER A 35 41.30 37.42 -4.12
C SER A 35 40.09 38.04 -4.83
N ALA A 36 40.32 38.75 -5.94
CA ALA A 36 39.25 39.36 -6.73
C ALA A 36 38.34 38.28 -7.35
N ARG A 37 38.93 37.22 -7.93
CA ARG A 37 38.15 36.11 -8.49
C ARG A 37 37.36 35.35 -7.43
N LEU A 38 37.91 35.21 -6.22
CA LEU A 38 37.24 34.55 -5.11
C LEU A 38 36.03 35.37 -4.65
N GLN A 39 36.18 36.68 -4.48
CA GLN A 39 35.09 37.57 -4.10
C GLN A 39 33.95 37.53 -5.12
N VAL A 40 34.25 37.63 -6.42
CA VAL A 40 33.23 37.51 -7.48
C VAL A 40 32.44 36.20 -7.41
N LYS A 41 33.10 35.09 -7.07
CA LYS A 41 32.42 33.79 -6.90
C LYS A 41 31.53 33.76 -5.66
N LEU A 42 32.01 34.30 -4.54
CA LEU A 42 31.23 34.39 -3.31
C LEU A 42 30.00 35.29 -3.49
N ASP A 43 30.15 36.43 -4.16
CA ASP A 43 29.05 37.33 -4.48
C ASP A 43 28.05 36.66 -5.44
N ALA A 44 28.53 35.92 -6.44
CA ALA A 44 27.67 35.16 -7.35
C ALA A 44 26.89 34.05 -6.63
N GLU A 45 27.50 33.37 -5.65
CA GLU A 45 26.83 32.36 -4.81
C GLU A 45 25.85 32.98 -3.81
N GLN A 46 26.19 34.14 -3.23
CA GLN A 46 25.33 34.84 -2.28
C GLN A 46 24.11 35.48 -2.96
N ASN A 47 24.29 36.00 -4.18
CA ASN A 47 23.23 36.62 -4.97
C ASN A 47 22.51 35.62 -5.90
N ALA A 48 22.96 34.37 -5.97
CA ALA A 48 22.20 33.30 -6.61
C ALA A 48 20.91 33.11 -5.81
N VAL A 49 19.83 33.70 -6.32
CA VAL A 49 18.47 33.51 -5.83
C VAL A 49 18.29 32.02 -5.56
N PRO A 50 17.96 31.59 -4.33
CA PRO A 50 17.79 30.19 -4.04
C PRO A 50 16.71 29.68 -4.98
N VAL A 51 17.10 28.85 -5.95
CA VAL A 51 16.16 28.22 -6.86
C VAL A 51 15.28 27.36 -5.96
N LYS A 52 14.11 27.89 -5.62
CA LYS A 52 13.16 27.25 -4.72
C LYS A 52 12.79 25.93 -5.38
N LYS A 53 13.45 24.87 -4.95
CA LYS A 53 13.23 23.53 -5.45
C LYS A 53 11.92 23.07 -4.85
N ASN A 54 10.84 23.21 -5.63
CA ASN A 54 9.50 22.84 -5.21
C ASN A 54 9.40 21.31 -5.13
N ASN A 55 9.85 20.73 -4.01
CA ASN A 55 9.88 19.29 -3.77
C ASN A 55 8.49 18.63 -3.87
N ILE A 56 7.42 19.42 -3.76
CA ILE A 56 6.01 19.00 -3.85
C ILE A 56 5.70 18.35 -5.21
N ILE A 57 6.29 18.86 -6.30
CA ILE A 57 6.03 18.37 -7.67
C ILE A 57 6.58 16.94 -7.85
N ARG A 58 7.58 16.54 -7.05
CA ARG A 58 8.16 15.18 -7.10
C ARG A 58 7.23 14.13 -6.46
N TYR A 59 6.46 14.51 -5.45
CA TYR A 59 5.52 13.62 -4.75
C TYR A 59 4.16 13.51 -5.45
N LEU A 60 3.80 14.47 -6.29
CA LEU A 60 2.55 14.44 -7.04
C LEU A 60 2.59 13.45 -8.22
N LYS A 61 3.78 13.17 -8.78
CA LYS A 61 3.93 12.29 -9.96
C LYS A 61 3.33 10.88 -9.78
N PRO A 62 3.49 10.18 -8.65
CA PRO A 62 2.82 8.89 -8.44
C PRO A 62 1.37 9.00 -7.93
N ALA A 63 0.99 10.07 -7.22
CA ALA A 63 -0.33 10.18 -6.58
C ALA A 63 -1.47 10.63 -7.52
N ILE A 64 -1.14 11.28 -8.64
CA ILE A 64 -2.15 11.76 -9.61
C ILE A 64 -2.91 10.59 -10.26
N GLY A 65 -2.28 9.43 -10.44
CA GLY A 65 -2.95 8.25 -11.02
C GLY A 65 -4.10 7.73 -10.16
N LEU A 66 -3.96 7.79 -8.84
CA LEU A 66 -4.98 7.34 -7.88
C LEU A 66 -6.17 8.32 -7.87
N ALA A 67 -5.92 9.63 -7.83
CA ALA A 67 -6.98 10.63 -7.92
C ALA A 67 -7.72 10.58 -9.28
N ALA A 68 -7.00 10.37 -10.38
CA ALA A 68 -7.61 10.18 -11.70
C ALA A 68 -8.48 8.92 -11.74
N GLY A 69 -8.05 7.81 -11.12
CA GLY A 69 -8.85 6.59 -11.00
C GLY A 69 -10.15 6.82 -10.23
N PHE A 70 -10.09 7.47 -9.06
CA PHE A 70 -11.29 7.83 -8.31
C PHE A 70 -12.21 8.76 -9.10
N ALA A 71 -11.66 9.77 -9.79
CA ALA A 71 -12.44 10.65 -10.64
C ALA A 71 -13.08 9.92 -11.83
N LEU A 72 -12.40 8.92 -12.40
CA LEU A 72 -12.93 8.09 -13.50
C LEU A 72 -14.08 7.21 -13.00
N VAL A 73 -13.92 6.56 -11.84
CA VAL A 73 -15.00 5.78 -11.20
C VAL A 73 -16.19 6.67 -10.85
N PHE A 74 -15.95 7.84 -10.24
CA PHE A 74 -17.00 8.78 -9.88
C PHE A 74 -17.70 9.33 -11.13
N SER A 75 -16.96 9.62 -12.21
CA SER A 75 -17.53 10.04 -13.48
C SER A 75 -18.35 8.91 -14.11
N LEU A 76 -17.82 7.68 -14.19
CA LEU A 76 -18.55 6.53 -14.74
C LEU A 76 -19.79 6.13 -13.92
N ALA A 77 -19.83 6.40 -12.62
CA ALA A 77 -21.01 6.16 -11.80
C ALA A 77 -21.97 7.36 -11.83
N TYR A 78 -21.49 8.55 -11.47
CA TYR A 78 -22.32 9.75 -11.31
C TYR A 78 -22.81 10.33 -12.64
N TRP A 79 -22.01 10.27 -13.71
CA TRP A 79 -22.37 10.79 -15.03
C TRP A 79 -23.59 10.08 -15.63
N PRO A 80 -23.64 8.74 -15.77
CA PRO A 80 -24.82 8.08 -16.33
C PRO A 80 -26.07 8.20 -15.44
N LEU A 81 -25.93 8.19 -14.11
CA LEU A 81 -27.07 8.46 -13.22
C LEU A 81 -27.66 9.86 -13.47
N LYS A 82 -26.81 10.86 -13.72
CA LYS A 82 -27.26 12.22 -13.99
C LYS A 82 -27.80 12.41 -15.42
N THR A 83 -27.26 11.70 -16.41
CA THR A 83 -27.59 11.93 -17.82
C THR A 83 -28.67 11.00 -18.39
N LEU A 84 -28.83 9.77 -17.89
CA LEU A 84 -29.83 8.80 -18.40
C LEU A 84 -31.12 8.74 -17.57
N THR A 85 -31.13 9.20 -16.31
CA THR A 85 -32.31 9.13 -15.44
C THR A 85 -32.64 10.48 -14.78
N PRO A 86 -33.15 11.49 -15.51
CA PRO A 86 -33.34 12.83 -14.97
C PRO A 86 -34.50 12.96 -13.96
N ASN A 87 -35.35 11.96 -13.74
CA ASN A 87 -36.52 12.04 -12.84
C ASN A 87 -36.89 10.69 -12.18
N GLN A 88 -35.93 10.01 -11.56
CA GLN A 88 -36.28 8.97 -10.58
C GLN A 88 -36.02 9.54 -9.19
N THR A 89 -37.06 10.14 -8.59
CA THR A 89 -37.15 10.19 -7.13
C THR A 89 -37.02 8.77 -6.65
N ALA A 90 -36.06 8.51 -5.75
CA ALA A 90 -35.93 7.21 -5.11
C ALA A 90 -37.22 6.92 -4.35
N GLU A 91 -38.19 6.28 -4.99
CA GLU A 91 -38.98 5.29 -4.28
C GLU A 91 -37.96 4.22 -3.91
N SER A 92 -37.52 4.29 -2.65
CA SER A 92 -36.81 3.19 -2.04
C SER A 92 -37.78 2.01 -2.02
N ASP A 93 -37.81 1.24 -3.10
CA ASP A 93 -38.15 -0.18 -3.03
C ASP A 93 -37.01 -0.82 -2.25
N VAL A 94 -37.01 -0.56 -0.94
CA VAL A 94 -36.29 -1.41 0.00
C VAL A 94 -36.96 -2.75 -0.23
N GLN A 95 -36.27 -3.68 -0.89
CA GLN A 95 -36.57 -5.09 -0.66
C GLN A 95 -36.33 -5.27 0.84
N GLU A 96 -37.42 -5.10 1.60
CA GLU A 96 -37.51 -5.42 2.99
C GLU A 96 -37.25 -6.91 3.03
N ILE A 97 -35.98 -7.28 3.22
CA ILE A 97 -35.60 -8.67 3.46
C ILE A 97 -36.42 -9.03 4.69
N SER A 98 -37.46 -9.83 4.48
CA SER A 98 -38.36 -10.20 5.54
C SER A 98 -37.52 -10.80 6.65
N VAL A 99 -37.72 -10.35 7.89
CA VAL A 99 -37.05 -10.94 9.05
C VAL A 99 -37.27 -12.46 9.05
N SER A 100 -38.41 -12.92 8.51
CA SER A 100 -38.70 -14.34 8.29
C SER A 100 -37.72 -15.04 7.35
N ASP A 101 -37.29 -14.40 6.26
CA ASP A 101 -36.34 -15.01 5.31
C ASP A 101 -34.95 -15.12 5.92
N MET A 102 -34.54 -14.11 6.69
CA MET A 102 -33.26 -14.14 7.42
C MET A 102 -33.28 -15.21 8.52
N LEU A 103 -34.38 -15.32 9.28
CA LEU A 103 -34.56 -16.34 10.30
C LEU A 103 -34.59 -17.74 9.68
N PHE A 104 -35.28 -17.94 8.56
CA PHE A 104 -35.32 -19.21 7.85
C PHE A 104 -33.93 -19.62 7.35
N ALA A 105 -33.17 -18.71 6.74
CA ALA A 105 -31.81 -18.98 6.30
C ALA A 105 -30.89 -19.38 7.47
N SER A 106 -30.98 -18.67 8.60
CA SER A 106 -30.20 -19.00 9.80
C SER A 106 -30.59 -20.34 10.42
N ALA A 107 -31.87 -20.71 10.35
CA ALA A 107 -32.36 -21.99 10.86
C ALA A 107 -31.87 -23.16 10.00
N VAL A 108 -31.83 -23.00 8.68
CA VAL A 108 -31.36 -24.03 7.74
C VAL A 108 -29.84 -24.23 7.85
N GLU A 109 -29.07 -23.17 8.09
CA GLU A 109 -27.61 -23.27 8.25
C GLU A 109 -27.20 -24.13 9.46
N GLY A 110 -28.00 -24.16 10.52
CA GLY A 110 -27.73 -24.95 11.72
C GLY A 110 -28.14 -26.42 11.63
N ILE A 111 -28.81 -26.85 10.56
CA ILE A 111 -29.30 -28.22 10.41
C ILE A 111 -28.27 -29.06 9.65
N ASP A 112 -27.87 -30.20 10.23
CA ASP A 112 -27.04 -31.17 9.51
C ASP A 112 -27.77 -31.72 8.27
N VAL A 113 -27.03 -31.94 7.19
CA VAL A 113 -27.59 -32.35 5.90
C VAL A 113 -28.41 -33.64 6.00
N ASN A 114 -28.01 -34.58 6.87
CA ASN A 114 -28.76 -35.83 7.04
C ASN A 114 -30.11 -35.59 7.73
N SER A 115 -30.14 -34.75 8.76
CA SER A 115 -31.37 -34.35 9.44
C SER A 115 -32.30 -33.53 8.52
N PHE A 116 -31.73 -32.73 7.60
CA PHE A 116 -32.50 -32.03 6.58
C PHE A 116 -33.19 -33.02 5.63
N TYR A 117 -32.49 -34.07 5.19
CA TYR A 117 -33.07 -35.12 4.37
C TYR A 117 -34.16 -35.90 5.11
N GLU A 118 -33.96 -36.23 6.39
CA GLU A 118 -34.98 -36.87 7.23
C GLU A 118 -36.25 -36.01 7.34
N LEU A 119 -36.10 -34.69 7.52
CA LEU A 119 -37.24 -33.76 7.60
C LEU A 119 -38.01 -33.62 6.28
N LEU A 120 -37.34 -33.78 5.13
CA LEU A 120 -37.98 -33.75 3.82
C LEU A 120 -38.66 -35.08 3.47
N GLU A 121 -38.07 -36.19 3.88
CA GLU A 121 -38.56 -37.54 3.57
C GLU A 121 -39.69 -37.97 4.52
N LYS A 122 -39.67 -37.49 5.77
CA LYS A 122 -40.67 -37.86 6.77
C LYS A 122 -41.95 -37.05 6.57
N PRO A 123 -43.10 -37.68 6.23
CA PRO A 123 -44.37 -36.97 6.22
C PRO A 123 -44.62 -36.42 7.62
N ALA A 124 -45.25 -35.24 7.71
CA ALA A 124 -45.55 -34.54 8.97
C ALA A 124 -46.55 -35.34 9.84
N GLU A 125 -46.09 -36.45 10.40
CA GLU A 125 -46.75 -37.13 11.50
C GLU A 125 -46.29 -36.48 12.80
N ASN A 126 -47.28 -36.18 13.66
CA ASN A 126 -47.05 -35.65 15.00
C ASN A 126 -46.36 -36.73 15.84
N GLU A 127 -45.03 -36.82 15.76
CA GLU A 127 -44.25 -37.56 16.74
C GLU A 127 -44.42 -36.88 18.09
N GLN A 128 -45.18 -37.52 18.98
CA GLN A 128 -45.21 -37.17 20.38
C GLN A 128 -43.86 -37.62 20.95
N LEU A 129 -42.94 -36.66 21.11
CA LEU A 129 -41.72 -36.86 21.88
C LEU A 129 -42.12 -37.37 23.27
N SER A 130 -41.69 -38.58 23.61
CA SER A 130 -41.96 -39.12 24.94
C SER A 130 -41.02 -38.48 25.96
N ASP A 131 -41.46 -38.41 27.21
CA ASP A 131 -40.62 -37.92 28.31
C ASP A 131 -39.32 -38.73 28.44
N GLU A 132 -39.34 -40.00 28.01
CA GLU A 132 -38.17 -40.89 28.02
C GLU A 132 -37.15 -40.51 26.93
N ASP A 133 -37.61 -40.11 25.75
CA ASP A 133 -36.73 -39.64 24.66
C ASP A 133 -36.04 -38.32 25.04
N LEU A 134 -36.79 -37.41 25.67
CA LEU A 134 -36.26 -36.16 26.21
C LEU A 134 -35.22 -36.41 27.31
N ALA A 135 -35.49 -37.33 28.24
CA ALA A 135 -34.56 -37.70 29.30
C ALA A 135 -33.25 -38.28 28.73
N ASN A 136 -33.33 -39.16 27.73
CA ASN A 136 -32.16 -39.74 27.08
C ASN A 136 -31.34 -38.71 26.32
N TYR A 137 -31.99 -37.79 25.60
CA TYR A 137 -31.30 -36.72 24.90
C TYR A 137 -30.54 -35.80 25.85
N VAL A 138 -31.19 -35.38 26.94
CA VAL A 138 -30.55 -34.54 27.97
C VAL A 138 -29.37 -35.27 28.58
N ASN A 139 -29.50 -36.55 28.94
CA ASN A 139 -28.39 -37.30 29.53
C ASN A 139 -27.21 -37.53 28.56
N THR A 140 -27.48 -37.57 27.26
CA THR A 140 -26.43 -37.78 26.23
C THR A 140 -25.72 -36.48 25.86
N ASN A 141 -26.43 -35.35 25.85
CA ASN A 141 -25.93 -34.09 25.32
C ASN A 141 -25.62 -33.03 26.39
N VAL A 142 -26.14 -33.18 27.60
CA VAL A 142 -25.85 -32.29 28.74
C VAL A 142 -24.84 -32.97 29.65
N SER A 143 -23.72 -32.30 29.90
CA SER A 143 -22.70 -32.81 30.81
C SER A 143 -23.09 -32.52 32.26
N GLU A 144 -22.76 -33.44 33.18
CA GLU A 144 -23.04 -33.28 34.61
C GLU A 144 -22.46 -31.97 35.20
N TYR A 145 -21.35 -31.48 34.60
CA TYR A 145 -20.75 -30.19 34.94
C TYR A 145 -21.69 -28.99 34.71
N GLU A 146 -22.43 -28.97 33.60
CA GLU A 146 -23.35 -27.88 33.26
C GLU A 146 -24.51 -27.81 34.27
N ILE A 147 -25.02 -28.98 34.69
CA ILE A 147 -26.08 -29.07 35.71
C ILE A 147 -25.62 -28.46 37.04
N TYR A 148 -24.40 -28.78 37.50
CA TYR A 148 -23.87 -28.21 38.75
C TYR A 148 -23.62 -26.71 38.66
N SER A 149 -23.14 -26.21 37.52
CA SER A 149 -22.89 -24.76 37.34
C SER A 149 -24.18 -23.95 37.46
N GLN A 150 -25.29 -24.50 36.94
CA GLN A 150 -26.59 -23.85 36.97
C GLN A 150 -27.22 -23.89 38.37
N ALA A 151 -27.07 -25.01 39.09
CA ALA A 151 -27.53 -25.13 40.47
C ALA A 151 -26.73 -24.25 41.46
N ALA A 152 -25.44 -24.01 41.21
CA ALA A 152 -24.60 -23.15 42.04
C ALA A 152 -24.87 -21.64 41.85
N THR A 153 -25.65 -21.27 40.84
CA THR A 153 -25.98 -19.86 40.53
C THR A 153 -27.31 -19.42 41.16
N GLN A 154 -27.99 -20.29 41.93
CA GLN A 154 -29.25 -20.00 42.63
C GLN A 154 -29.04 -19.71 44.12
#